data_AF-A0A3D4C5Y5-F1
#
_entry.id   AF-A0A3D4C5Y5-F1
#
_cell.length_a   1.000
_cell.length_b   1.000
_cell.length_c   1.000
_cell.angle_alpha   90.00
_cell.angle_beta   90.00
_cell.angle_gamma   90.00
#
_symmetry.space_group_name_H-M   'P 1'
#
loop_
_entity.id
_entity.type
_entity.pdbx_description
1 polymer ?
#
loop_
_entity_poly.entity_id
_entity_poly.type
_entity_poly.pdbx_seq_one_letter_code
_entity_poly.pdbx_strand_id
1 'polypeptide(L)'
;MAPGLISNCCKKYVWLFPDNLGRPHSISARFLQGIEKLLRGKLSNDWTEAPGLMPFTNGVLDINTMKLLPHSHNNFLKWILPYEYNPVATCHPIDKWFKSQVSDDGTIEVLRAYLYAIATGKYEWEQYLELIGKGGTGKGTFTRLAQALIGIKNAHSTRLQRLEKSPFEPASLKNKRLCVITDKSWNPTTGCNKVSPGCLHCYKVFDVIYATSRHTYQILTKRPERLVELAPHLDFHKNIWLGVSVENQNYVSRIDLLRQVPANVRFLSCEPLLGPLNLDFRNIDWVIVGGESGQKHRLMNIEWAKDIRDQCQKAEVAFFFKQIGGRTSKAGGNLLDGEKYLEFPQC
;
A
#
# COMPACT_ATOMS: atom_id res chain seq x y z
N MET A 1 -29.51 4.19 20.04
CA MET A 1 -30.17 5.52 19.89
C MET A 1 -31.11 5.46 18.68
N ALA A 2 -32.37 5.85 18.86
CA ALA A 2 -33.37 5.81 17.79
C ALA A 2 -32.97 6.73 16.61
N PRO A 3 -33.02 6.26 15.34
CA PRO A 3 -32.59 7.02 14.16
C PRO A 3 -33.23 8.41 13.99
N GLY A 4 -34.44 8.62 14.53
CA GLY A 4 -35.19 9.86 14.39
C GLY A 4 -34.67 11.05 15.22
N LEU A 5 -34.02 10.80 16.36
CA LEU A 5 -33.53 11.85 17.26
C LEU A 5 -32.32 12.60 16.67
N ILE A 6 -31.43 11.88 15.99
CA ILE A 6 -30.23 12.43 15.37
C ILE A 6 -30.59 13.33 14.17
N SER A 7 -31.59 12.92 13.37
CA SER A 7 -32.04 13.69 12.21
C SER A 7 -32.55 15.08 12.59
N ASN A 8 -33.34 15.19 13.67
CA ASN A 8 -33.89 16.48 14.11
C ASN A 8 -32.82 17.42 14.70
N CYS A 9 -31.85 16.90 15.46
CA CYS A 9 -30.75 17.71 16.00
C CYS A 9 -29.84 18.28 14.90
N CYS A 10 -29.71 17.58 13.77
CA CYS A 10 -28.82 17.98 12.69
C CYS A 10 -29.44 18.92 11.65
N LYS A 11 -30.78 19.07 11.60
CA LYS A 11 -31.48 19.94 10.63
C LYS A 11 -30.97 21.39 10.60
N LYS A 12 -30.56 21.93 11.75
CA LYS A 12 -30.00 23.29 11.86
C LYS A 12 -28.61 23.44 11.24
N TYR A 13 -27.90 22.34 10.96
CA TYR A 13 -26.53 22.34 10.44
C TYR A 13 -26.43 21.96 8.95
N VAL A 14 -27.56 21.66 8.29
CA VAL A 14 -27.59 21.21 6.89
C VAL A 14 -26.99 22.26 5.94
N TRP A 15 -27.14 23.54 6.28
CA TRP A 15 -26.58 24.66 5.53
C TRP A 15 -25.08 24.87 5.70
N LEU A 16 -24.44 24.20 6.67
CA LEU A 16 -22.98 24.24 6.85
C LEU A 16 -22.24 23.33 5.86
N PHE A 17 -22.97 22.47 5.15
CA PHE A 17 -22.41 21.55 4.17
C PHE A 17 -23.14 21.70 2.84
N PRO A 18 -23.01 22.82 2.12
CA PRO A 18 -23.62 22.96 0.80
C PRO A 18 -22.92 22.08 -0.23
N ASP A 19 -23.68 21.58 -1.22
CA ASP A 19 -23.09 21.00 -2.43
C ASP A 19 -22.41 22.08 -3.29
N ASN A 20 -21.78 21.69 -4.39
CA ASN A 20 -21.07 22.60 -5.30
C ASN A 20 -21.98 23.66 -5.96
N LEU A 21 -23.30 23.58 -5.76
CA LEU A 21 -24.31 24.50 -6.26
C LEU A 21 -24.96 25.31 -5.11
N GLY A 22 -24.40 25.25 -3.89
CA GLY A 22 -24.90 26.00 -2.73
C GLY A 22 -26.10 25.36 -2.04
N ARG A 23 -26.51 24.14 -2.43
CA ARG A 23 -27.73 23.51 -1.91
C ARG A 23 -27.43 22.70 -0.65
N PRO A 24 -28.32 22.70 0.35
CA PRO A 24 -28.14 21.98 1.61
C PRO A 24 -28.01 20.46 1.36
N HIS A 25 -26.89 19.87 1.78
CA HIS A 25 -26.63 18.45 1.57
C HIS A 25 -27.40 17.61 2.60
N SER A 26 -28.13 16.58 2.17
CA SER A 26 -28.95 15.78 3.08
C SER A 26 -28.09 15.06 4.14
N ILE A 27 -28.30 15.41 5.42
CA ILE A 27 -27.61 14.78 6.55
C ILE A 27 -28.25 13.40 6.81
N SER A 28 -27.75 12.41 6.09
CA SER A 28 -28.11 11.00 6.28
C SER A 28 -27.31 10.36 7.43
N ALA A 29 -27.79 9.24 7.97
CA ALA A 29 -27.03 8.45 8.94
C ALA A 29 -25.65 8.03 8.39
N ARG A 30 -25.56 7.74 7.08
CA ARG A 30 -24.29 7.41 6.40
C ARG A 30 -23.34 8.60 6.33
N PHE A 31 -23.86 9.82 6.15
CA PHE A 31 -23.05 11.05 6.16
C PHE A 31 -22.47 11.30 7.56
N LEU A 32 -23.28 11.17 8.62
CA LEU A 32 -22.82 11.32 10.00
C LEU A 32 -21.80 10.26 10.41
N GLN A 33 -22.00 8.99 10.02
CA GLN A 33 -20.98 7.95 10.18
C GLN A 33 -19.68 8.29 9.42
N GLY A 34 -19.81 8.94 8.25
CA GLY A 34 -18.67 9.45 7.48
C GLY A 34 -17.90 10.54 8.21
N ILE A 35 -18.59 11.53 8.80
CA ILE A 35 -18.00 12.58 9.62
C ILE A 35 -17.36 12.00 10.87
N GLU A 36 -18.05 11.12 11.61
CA GLU A 36 -17.51 10.46 12.78
C GLU A 36 -16.22 9.70 12.44
N LYS A 37 -16.22 8.95 11.33
CA LYS A 37 -15.04 8.23 10.85
C LYS A 37 -13.88 9.18 10.48
N LEU A 38 -14.18 10.33 9.88
CA LEU A 38 -13.21 11.39 9.57
C LEU A 38 -12.62 12.01 10.85
N LEU A 39 -13.47 12.37 11.83
CA LEU A 39 -13.06 12.96 13.09
C LEU A 39 -12.24 11.96 13.92
N ARG A 40 -12.67 10.70 14.02
CA ARG A 40 -11.86 9.62 14.63
C ARG A 40 -10.52 9.46 13.93
N GLY A 41 -10.50 9.58 12.60
CA GLY A 41 -9.28 9.59 11.81
C GLY A 41 -8.33 10.73 12.21
N LYS A 42 -8.84 11.97 12.25
CA LYS A 42 -8.07 13.16 12.62
C LYS A 42 -7.56 13.10 14.07
N LEU A 43 -8.39 12.65 15.02
CA LEU A 43 -8.01 12.50 16.42
C LEU A 43 -6.99 11.36 16.65
N SER A 44 -6.95 10.37 15.75
CA SER A 44 -6.06 9.21 15.89
C SER A 44 -4.63 9.42 15.40
N ASN A 45 -4.33 10.56 14.76
CA ASN A 45 -3.04 10.82 14.12
C ASN A 45 -1.89 10.97 15.14
N ASP A 46 -2.20 11.38 16.38
CA ASP A 46 -1.22 11.52 17.47
C ASP A 46 -1.34 10.42 18.55
N TRP A 47 -2.11 9.36 18.28
CA TRP A 47 -2.26 8.22 19.20
C TRP A 47 -1.18 7.18 18.98
N THR A 48 -0.11 7.29 19.77
CA THR A 48 0.91 6.25 19.91
C THR A 48 0.43 5.19 20.89
N GLU A 49 0.22 3.96 20.39
CA GLU A 49 -0.14 2.82 21.25
C GLU A 49 1.00 2.55 22.25
N ALA A 50 0.64 2.32 23.52
CA ALA A 50 1.62 1.91 24.50
C ALA A 50 2.25 0.56 24.08
N PRO A 51 3.59 0.48 23.92
CA PRO A 51 4.25 -0.72 23.44
C PRO A 51 4.13 -1.86 24.47
N GLY A 52 4.20 -3.10 23.99
CA GLY A 52 4.19 -4.27 24.87
C GLY A 52 2.83 -4.62 25.48
N LEU A 53 1.74 -3.96 25.07
CA LEU A 53 0.40 -4.24 25.57
C LEU A 53 -0.45 -5.01 24.55
N MET A 54 -1.18 -6.02 25.02
CA MET A 54 -2.08 -6.85 24.22
C MET A 54 -3.50 -6.80 24.79
N PRO A 55 -4.45 -6.15 24.10
CA PRO A 55 -5.84 -6.03 24.55
C PRO A 55 -6.62 -7.32 24.29
N PHE A 56 -7.17 -7.93 25.35
CA PHE A 56 -8.13 -9.03 25.36
C PHE A 56 -9.50 -8.53 25.81
N THR A 57 -10.56 -9.34 25.70
CA THR A 57 -11.91 -8.92 26.14
C THR A 57 -12.04 -8.75 27.66
N ASN A 58 -11.16 -9.38 28.44
CA ASN A 58 -11.14 -9.33 29.91
C ASN A 58 -10.06 -8.40 30.49
N GLY A 59 -9.30 -7.67 29.66
CA GLY A 59 -8.26 -6.77 30.13
C GLY A 59 -7.15 -6.54 29.10
N VAL A 60 -6.07 -5.92 29.54
CA VAL A 60 -4.87 -5.66 28.72
C VAL A 60 -3.70 -6.41 29.34
N LEU A 61 -3.15 -7.37 28.62
CA LEU A 61 -1.97 -8.11 29.04
C LEU A 61 -0.73 -7.25 28.75
N ASP A 62 0.09 -7.02 29.76
CA ASP A 62 1.47 -6.58 29.57
C ASP A 62 2.33 -7.79 29.20
N ILE A 63 2.85 -7.81 27.97
CA ILE A 63 3.58 -8.95 27.40
C ILE A 63 4.94 -9.13 28.11
N ASN A 64 5.52 -8.08 28.68
CA ASN A 64 6.81 -8.16 29.35
C ASN A 64 6.67 -8.77 30.75
N THR A 65 5.61 -8.40 31.48
CA THR A 65 5.37 -8.85 32.85
C THR A 65 4.40 -10.02 32.95
N MET A 66 3.70 -10.34 31.85
CA MET A 66 2.61 -11.32 31.77
C MET A 66 1.44 -11.03 32.73
N LYS A 67 1.30 -9.78 33.17
CA LYS A 67 0.24 -9.34 34.07
C LYS A 67 -0.96 -8.82 33.29
N LEU A 68 -2.15 -9.29 33.65
CA LEU A 68 -3.41 -8.76 33.12
C LEU A 68 -3.80 -7.49 33.90
N LEU A 69 -3.95 -6.38 33.18
CA LEU A 69 -4.32 -5.07 33.69
C LEU A 69 -5.76 -4.72 33.25
N PRO A 70 -6.47 -3.86 33.98
CA PRO A 70 -7.76 -3.34 33.51
C PRO A 70 -7.58 -2.52 32.23
N HIS A 71 -8.64 -2.43 31.42
CA HIS A 71 -8.65 -1.53 30.26
C HIS A 71 -8.46 -0.08 30.70
N SER A 72 -7.61 0.64 29.97
CA SER A 72 -7.38 2.07 30.18
C SER A 72 -7.34 2.79 28.85
N HIS A 73 -8.06 3.90 28.76
CA HIS A 73 -8.04 4.79 27.59
C HIS A 73 -6.63 5.38 27.36
N ASN A 74 -5.81 5.47 28.41
CA ASN A 74 -4.43 5.99 28.36
C ASN A 74 -3.47 5.07 27.61
N ASN A 75 -3.88 3.83 27.31
CA ASN A 75 -3.05 2.89 26.54
C ASN A 75 -3.17 3.14 25.02
N PHE A 76 -4.16 3.94 24.59
CA PHE A 76 -4.43 4.30 23.20
C PHE A 76 -4.58 3.13 22.21
N LEU A 77 -4.92 1.94 22.70
CA LEU A 77 -5.06 0.73 21.89
C LEU A 77 -6.27 0.85 20.95
N LYS A 78 -6.04 0.74 19.64
CA LYS A 78 -7.06 0.90 18.58
C LYS A 78 -7.71 -0.43 18.15
N TRP A 79 -7.38 -1.51 18.83
CA TRP A 79 -7.75 -2.89 18.49
C TRP A 79 -7.99 -3.72 19.76
N ILE A 80 -8.61 -4.88 19.61
CA ILE A 80 -8.86 -5.83 20.70
C ILE A 80 -8.90 -7.25 20.14
N LEU A 81 -8.29 -8.20 20.84
CA LEU A 81 -8.45 -9.62 20.58
C LEU A 81 -9.86 -10.06 21.01
N PRO A 82 -10.57 -10.87 20.20
CA PRO A 82 -11.92 -11.31 20.51
C PRO A 82 -11.97 -12.44 21.56
N TYR A 83 -10.92 -12.57 22.36
CA TYR A 83 -10.71 -13.68 23.30
C TYR A 83 -10.41 -13.11 24.69
N GLU A 84 -10.71 -13.90 25.71
CA GLU A 84 -10.22 -13.65 27.07
C GLU A 84 -8.79 -14.17 27.22
N TYR A 85 -7.95 -13.41 27.91
CA TYR A 85 -6.64 -13.89 28.31
C TYR A 85 -6.80 -15.01 29.34
N ASN A 86 -6.18 -16.15 29.07
CA ASN A 86 -6.12 -17.30 29.97
C ASN A 86 -4.66 -17.77 30.11
N PRO A 87 -4.04 -17.62 31.29
CA PRO A 87 -2.62 -17.95 31.49
C PRO A 87 -2.33 -19.47 31.44
N VAL A 88 -3.35 -20.32 31.57
CA VAL A 88 -3.20 -21.79 31.50
C VAL A 88 -3.62 -22.36 30.14
N ALA A 89 -3.94 -21.50 29.16
CA ALA A 89 -4.30 -21.95 27.82
C ALA A 89 -3.13 -22.66 27.14
N THR A 90 -3.43 -23.71 26.38
CA THR A 90 -2.44 -24.47 25.61
C THR A 90 -2.81 -24.47 24.13
N CYS A 91 -1.83 -24.75 23.25
CA CYS A 91 -2.01 -24.73 21.79
C CYS A 91 -1.78 -26.11 21.14
N HIS A 92 -2.01 -27.20 21.89
CA HIS A 92 -1.74 -28.58 21.46
C HIS A 92 -2.25 -28.94 20.05
N PRO A 93 -3.47 -28.54 19.63
CA PRO A 93 -3.95 -28.79 18.27
C PRO A 93 -3.10 -28.11 17.18
N ILE A 94 -2.59 -26.90 17.45
CA ILE A 94 -1.73 -26.14 16.54
C ILE A 94 -0.36 -26.80 16.44
N ASP A 95 0.22 -27.21 17.57
CA ASP A 95 1.51 -27.91 17.59
C ASP A 95 1.45 -29.24 16.84
N LYS A 96 0.39 -30.03 17.08
CA LYS A 96 0.14 -31.28 16.36
C LYS A 96 0.00 -31.03 14.87
N TRP A 97 -0.71 -29.97 14.48
CA TRP A 97 -0.87 -29.60 13.09
C TRP A 97 0.46 -29.20 12.44
N PHE A 98 1.28 -28.36 13.08
CA PHE A 98 2.60 -27.98 12.58
C PHE A 98 3.48 -29.19 12.32
N LYS A 99 3.62 -30.09 13.30
CA LYS A 99 4.40 -31.33 13.17
C LYS A 99 3.88 -32.28 12.08
N SER A 100 2.59 -32.18 11.73
CA SER A 100 1.99 -32.99 10.66
C SER A 100 2.19 -32.41 9.25
N GLN A 101 2.40 -31.10 9.13
CA GLN A 101 2.43 -30.39 7.83
C GLN A 101 3.83 -29.89 7.46
N VAL A 102 4.70 -29.70 8.44
CA VAL A 102 6.03 -29.14 8.30
C VAL A 102 7.01 -30.19 8.81
N SER A 103 7.95 -30.60 7.96
CA SER A 103 8.90 -31.67 8.25
C SER A 103 10.14 -31.23 9.02
N ASP A 104 10.36 -29.91 9.13
CA ASP A 104 11.54 -29.29 9.72
C ASP A 104 11.13 -28.36 10.88
N ASP A 105 11.74 -28.56 12.04
CA ASP A 105 11.47 -27.77 13.23
C ASP A 105 11.90 -26.30 13.05
N GLY A 106 12.95 -26.01 12.28
CA GLY A 106 13.38 -24.63 12.01
C GLY A 106 12.28 -23.81 11.32
N THR A 107 11.60 -24.41 10.35
CA THR A 107 10.47 -23.80 9.65
C THR A 107 9.28 -23.58 10.59
N ILE A 108 9.02 -24.51 11.51
CA ILE A 108 7.99 -24.34 12.53
C ILE A 108 8.30 -23.12 13.40
N GLU A 109 9.55 -22.95 13.83
CA GLU A 109 9.96 -21.79 14.62
C GLU A 109 9.84 -20.47 13.85
N VAL A 110 10.17 -20.44 12.56
CA VAL A 110 9.92 -19.26 11.70
C VAL A 110 8.43 -18.93 11.63
N LEU A 111 7.59 -19.94 11.40
CA LEU A 111 6.13 -19.74 11.33
C LEU A 111 5.55 -19.26 12.66
N ARG A 112 6.05 -19.77 13.80
CA ARG A 112 5.71 -19.30 15.14
C ARG A 112 6.17 -17.86 15.38
N ALA A 113 7.38 -17.50 14.95
CA ALA A 113 7.88 -16.14 15.04
C ALA A 113 6.98 -15.15 14.28
N TYR A 114 6.47 -15.53 13.11
CA TYR A 114 5.49 -14.73 12.38
C TYR A 114 4.14 -14.64 13.09
N LEU A 115 3.63 -15.71 13.70
CA LEU A 115 2.41 -15.65 14.52
C LEU A 115 2.59 -14.73 15.74
N TYR A 116 3.75 -14.80 16.40
CA TYR A 116 4.13 -13.88 17.48
C TYR A 116 4.17 -12.43 16.99
N ALA A 117 4.82 -12.18 15.84
CA ALA A 117 4.89 -10.86 15.23
C ALA A 117 3.51 -10.28 14.91
N ILE A 118 2.61 -11.10 14.38
CA ILE A 118 1.22 -10.72 14.08
C ILE A 118 0.46 -10.38 15.36
N ALA A 119 0.57 -11.22 16.40
CA ALA A 119 -0.14 -11.03 17.66
C ALA A 119 0.35 -9.80 18.43
N THR A 120 1.66 -9.57 18.45
CA THR A 120 2.27 -8.46 19.20
C THR A 120 2.39 -7.18 18.38
N GLY A 121 2.25 -7.26 17.05
CA GLY A 121 2.38 -6.13 16.14
C GLY A 121 3.83 -5.73 15.91
N LYS A 122 4.72 -6.70 15.65
CA LYS A 122 6.13 -6.49 15.30
C LYS A 122 6.30 -5.96 13.88
N TYR A 123 5.73 -4.80 13.63
CA TYR A 123 5.75 -4.15 12.34
C TYR A 123 7.13 -3.56 12.00
N GLU A 124 7.97 -3.37 13.02
CA GLU A 124 9.36 -2.91 12.93
C GLU A 124 10.31 -3.91 12.25
N TRP A 125 9.91 -5.17 12.08
CA TRP A 125 10.73 -6.15 11.38
C TRP A 125 10.81 -5.91 9.87
N GLU A 126 9.85 -5.15 9.31
CA GLU A 126 9.78 -4.83 7.88
C GLU A 126 9.83 -6.05 6.95
N GLN A 127 9.43 -7.21 7.46
CA GLN A 127 9.43 -8.49 6.76
C GLN A 127 8.00 -8.95 6.44
N TYR A 128 7.86 -9.72 5.36
CA TYR A 128 6.61 -10.39 4.99
C TYR A 128 6.85 -11.90 4.84
N LEU A 129 5.85 -12.69 5.22
CA LEU A 129 5.88 -14.14 5.06
C LEU A 129 5.24 -14.53 3.73
N GLU A 130 6.04 -15.08 2.83
CA GLU A 130 5.53 -15.71 1.61
C GLU A 130 5.40 -17.23 1.82
N LEU A 131 4.18 -17.74 1.68
CA LEU A 131 3.91 -19.18 1.77
C LEU A 131 3.86 -19.78 0.36
N ILE A 132 4.91 -20.51 -0.02
CA ILE A 132 5.03 -21.15 -1.34
C ILE A 132 4.80 -22.66 -1.21
N GLY A 133 4.07 -23.26 -2.15
CA GLY A 133 3.93 -24.72 -2.24
C GLY A 133 2.73 -25.19 -3.06
N LYS A 134 2.65 -26.50 -3.32
CA LYS A 134 1.51 -27.11 -4.04
C LYS A 134 0.18 -26.87 -3.31
N GLY A 135 -0.95 -26.91 -4.02
CA GLY A 135 -2.28 -26.86 -3.38
C GLY A 135 -2.44 -27.98 -2.32
N GLY A 136 -3.19 -27.72 -1.25
CA GLY A 136 -3.46 -28.72 -0.20
C GLY A 136 -2.38 -28.88 0.88
N THR A 137 -1.26 -28.16 0.79
CA THR A 137 -0.12 -28.21 1.75
C THR A 137 -0.30 -27.36 3.00
N GLY A 138 -1.54 -27.11 3.45
CA GLY A 138 -1.80 -26.38 4.70
C GLY A 138 -1.61 -24.85 4.68
N LYS A 139 -1.12 -24.23 3.59
CA LYS A 139 -0.94 -22.76 3.50
C LYS A 139 -2.18 -21.94 3.88
N GLY A 140 -3.33 -22.28 3.29
CA GLY A 140 -4.59 -21.60 3.61
C GLY A 140 -5.05 -21.86 5.06
N THR A 141 -4.66 -23.00 5.65
CA THR A 141 -4.90 -23.29 7.07
C THR A 141 -4.03 -22.41 7.96
N PHE A 142 -2.75 -22.22 7.63
CA PHE A 142 -1.88 -21.26 8.34
C PHE A 142 -2.45 -19.84 8.27
N THR A 143 -2.85 -19.38 7.08
CA THR A 143 -3.45 -18.05 6.90
C THR A 143 -4.70 -17.88 7.76
N ARG A 144 -5.59 -18.89 7.81
CA ARG A 144 -6.78 -18.87 8.67
C ARG A 144 -6.42 -18.89 10.15
N LEU A 145 -5.40 -19.65 10.55
CA LEU A 145 -4.89 -19.65 11.92
C LEU A 145 -4.39 -18.26 12.32
N ALA A 146 -3.59 -17.61 11.47
CA ALA A 146 -3.10 -16.25 11.71
C ALA A 146 -4.25 -15.23 11.82
N GLN A 147 -5.27 -15.33 10.96
CA GLN A 147 -6.46 -14.47 11.03
C GLN A 147 -7.31 -14.75 12.27
N ALA A 148 -7.42 -16.02 12.69
CA ALA A 148 -8.12 -16.39 13.91
C ALA A 148 -7.38 -15.84 15.13
N LEU A 149 -6.06 -16.02 15.21
CA LEU A 149 -5.22 -15.58 16.33
C LEU A 149 -5.46 -14.12 16.73
N ILE A 150 -5.59 -13.22 15.74
CA ILE A 150 -5.86 -11.80 15.99
C ILE A 150 -7.33 -11.40 15.84
N GLY A 151 -8.19 -12.30 15.35
CA GLY A 151 -9.58 -12.00 15.02
C GLY A 151 -9.76 -11.24 13.70
N ILE A 152 -10.86 -11.54 13.00
CA ILE A 152 -11.13 -11.00 11.65
C ILE A 152 -11.25 -9.48 11.58
N LYS A 153 -11.61 -8.82 12.70
CA LYS A 153 -11.69 -7.36 12.78
C LYS A 153 -10.31 -6.70 12.69
N ASN A 154 -9.26 -7.40 13.10
CA ASN A 154 -7.89 -6.92 13.09
C ASN A 154 -7.12 -7.36 11.84
N ALA A 155 -7.73 -8.23 11.02
CA ALA A 155 -7.19 -8.65 9.73
C ALA A 155 -7.90 -7.94 8.56
N HIS A 156 -7.23 -7.91 7.41
CA HIS A 156 -7.84 -7.64 6.11
C HIS A 156 -7.28 -8.60 5.06
N SER A 157 -8.13 -9.12 4.19
CA SER A 157 -7.73 -10.00 3.09
C SER A 157 -8.02 -9.31 1.77
N THR A 158 -7.03 -9.32 0.88
CA THR A 158 -7.09 -8.63 -0.40
C THR A 158 -6.32 -9.37 -1.48
N ARG A 159 -6.20 -8.73 -2.65
CA ARG A 159 -5.42 -9.18 -3.81
C ARG A 159 -4.52 -8.05 -4.24
N LEU A 160 -3.36 -8.39 -4.78
CA LEU A 160 -2.41 -7.40 -5.28
C LEU A 160 -3.05 -6.47 -6.32
N GLN A 161 -3.82 -7.05 -7.26
CA GLN A 161 -4.57 -6.28 -8.26
C GLN A 161 -5.59 -5.30 -7.64
N ARG A 162 -6.20 -5.65 -6.50
CA ARG A 162 -7.19 -4.80 -5.85
C ARG A 162 -6.51 -3.64 -5.12
N LEU A 163 -5.34 -3.88 -4.53
CA LEU A 163 -4.49 -2.82 -3.97
C LEU A 163 -4.04 -1.83 -5.06
N GLU A 164 -3.71 -2.33 -6.25
CA GLU A 164 -3.31 -1.49 -7.40
C GLU A 164 -4.48 -0.69 -7.98
N LYS A 165 -5.62 -1.35 -8.24
CA LYS A 165 -6.73 -0.77 -9.02
C LYS A 165 -7.75 -0.01 -8.20
N SER A 166 -7.89 -0.31 -6.90
CA SER A 166 -8.86 0.33 -6.04
C SER A 166 -8.17 1.35 -5.14
N PRO A 167 -8.37 2.66 -5.36
CA PRO A 167 -7.76 3.70 -4.52
C PRO A 167 -8.25 3.66 -3.06
N PHE A 168 -9.29 2.88 -2.78
CA PHE A 168 -9.85 2.69 -1.44
C PHE A 168 -9.37 1.43 -0.74
N GLU A 169 -8.72 0.52 -1.46
CA GLU A 169 -8.27 -0.74 -0.88
C GLU A 169 -7.17 -0.54 0.16
N PRO A 170 -6.15 0.34 -0.05
CA PRO A 170 -5.17 0.65 0.99
C PRO A 170 -5.81 1.20 2.27
N ALA A 171 -6.90 1.96 2.16
CA ALA A 171 -7.61 2.48 3.33
C ALA A 171 -8.25 1.38 4.20
N SER A 172 -8.48 0.19 3.65
CA SER A 172 -8.98 -0.97 4.39
C SER A 172 -7.90 -1.64 5.26
N LEU A 173 -6.62 -1.30 5.01
CA LEU A 173 -5.48 -1.77 5.79
C LEU A 173 -5.22 -0.92 7.04
N LYS A 174 -5.83 0.27 7.13
CA LYS A 174 -5.64 1.16 8.30
C LYS A 174 -6.07 0.45 9.58
N ASN A 175 -5.21 0.50 10.59
CA ASN A 175 -5.37 -0.14 11.91
C ASN A 175 -5.52 -1.68 11.86
N LYS A 176 -5.07 -2.33 10.78
CA LYS A 176 -5.03 -3.79 10.69
C LYS A 176 -3.67 -4.31 11.15
N ARG A 177 -3.70 -5.39 11.92
CA ARG A 177 -2.52 -6.12 12.41
C ARG A 177 -2.02 -7.14 11.38
N LEU A 178 -2.89 -7.60 10.48
CA LEU A 178 -2.54 -8.55 9.42
C LEU A 178 -3.19 -8.16 8.08
N CYS A 179 -2.37 -8.07 7.03
CA CYS A 179 -2.81 -8.04 5.65
C CYS A 179 -2.52 -9.39 5.00
N VAL A 180 -3.54 -10.06 4.49
CA VAL A 180 -3.39 -11.29 3.70
C VAL A 180 -3.56 -10.94 2.24
N ILE A 181 -2.52 -11.16 1.43
CA ILE A 181 -2.58 -10.97 -0.02
C ILE A 181 -2.68 -12.34 -0.68
N THR A 182 -3.74 -12.54 -1.45
CA THR A 182 -3.98 -13.80 -2.18
C THR A 182 -3.68 -13.65 -3.66
N ASP A 183 -2.91 -14.59 -4.21
CA ASP A 183 -2.46 -14.55 -5.60
C ASP A 183 -3.42 -15.34 -6.51
N LYS A 184 -4.33 -14.62 -7.17
CA LYS A 184 -4.93 -15.10 -8.43
C LYS A 184 -4.79 -14.00 -9.48
N SER A 185 -3.88 -14.28 -10.41
CA SER A 185 -3.58 -13.59 -11.68
C SER A 185 -3.16 -12.12 -11.59
N TRP A 186 -1.83 -11.95 -11.65
CA TRP A 186 -1.10 -10.77 -12.12
C TRP A 186 -1.46 -10.43 -13.58
N ASN A 187 -1.79 -9.16 -13.86
CA ASN A 187 -1.96 -8.60 -15.22
C ASN A 187 -1.68 -7.07 -15.19
N PRO A 188 -0.60 -6.59 -15.84
CA PRO A 188 -0.18 -5.19 -15.77
C PRO A 188 -0.90 -4.36 -16.84
N THR A 189 -1.93 -3.61 -16.44
CA THR A 189 -2.42 -2.40 -17.12
C THR A 189 -3.69 -1.91 -16.43
N THR A 190 -3.66 -0.68 -15.88
CA THR A 190 -4.67 0.40 -16.08
C THR A 190 -4.42 1.58 -15.14
N GLY A 191 -4.23 2.78 -15.70
CA GLY A 191 -4.25 4.05 -14.97
C GLY A 191 -5.67 4.56 -14.69
N CYS A 192 -5.80 5.47 -13.72
CA CYS A 192 -7.09 5.98 -13.24
C CYS A 192 -7.77 6.94 -14.26
N ASN A 193 -9.01 6.63 -14.64
CA ASN A 193 -9.94 7.55 -15.28
C ASN A 193 -10.95 8.10 -14.26
N LYS A 194 -10.82 9.39 -13.89
CA LYS A 194 -11.78 10.09 -13.01
C LYS A 194 -13.11 10.33 -13.74
N VAL A 195 -14.23 9.93 -13.13
CA VAL A 195 -15.55 10.54 -13.29
C VAL A 195 -16.27 10.37 -11.96
N SER A 196 -16.58 11.45 -11.22
CA SER A 196 -17.44 11.55 -10.00
C SER A 196 -16.77 12.01 -8.68
N PRO A 197 -17.58 12.43 -7.66
CA PRO A 197 -17.12 12.96 -6.37
C PRO A 197 -16.23 12.02 -5.52
N GLY A 198 -16.10 10.75 -5.89
CA GLY A 198 -15.19 9.79 -5.27
C GLY A 198 -13.70 10.14 -5.42
N CYS A 199 -13.36 11.12 -6.26
CA CYS A 199 -12.02 11.66 -6.44
C CYS A 199 -11.46 12.44 -5.23
N LEU A 200 -12.30 12.70 -4.21
CA LEU A 200 -11.91 13.25 -2.90
C LEU A 200 -11.08 12.29 -2.02
N HIS A 201 -10.76 11.08 -2.49
CA HIS A 201 -10.07 10.07 -1.69
C HIS A 201 -8.55 10.04 -1.84
N CYS A 202 -7.96 10.85 -2.73
CA CYS A 202 -6.50 11.00 -2.83
C CYS A 202 -5.91 11.45 -1.48
N TYR A 203 -6.57 12.37 -0.76
CA TYR A 203 -6.14 12.80 0.58
C TYR A 203 -6.06 11.62 1.55
N LYS A 204 -7.03 10.70 1.55
CA LYS A 204 -7.01 9.53 2.44
C LYS A 204 -5.91 8.52 2.08
N VAL A 205 -5.50 8.48 0.82
CA VAL A 205 -4.36 7.65 0.40
C VAL A 205 -3.07 8.27 0.91
N PHE A 206 -2.91 9.60 0.79
CA PHE A 206 -1.75 10.32 1.31
C PHE A 206 -1.69 10.26 2.85
N ASP A 207 -2.83 10.33 3.55
CA ASP A 207 -2.91 10.10 5.01
C ASP A 207 -2.43 8.68 5.39
N VAL A 208 -2.74 7.68 4.57
CA VAL A 208 -2.26 6.30 4.79
C VAL A 208 -0.77 6.22 4.54
N ILE A 209 -0.27 6.78 3.42
CA ILE A 209 1.16 6.79 3.09
C ILE A 209 1.97 7.45 4.20
N TYR A 210 1.49 8.57 4.74
CA TYR A 210 2.06 9.26 5.88
C TYR A 210 2.09 8.36 7.12
N ALA A 211 0.95 7.72 7.45
CA ALA A 211 0.84 6.82 8.59
C ALA A 211 1.65 5.52 8.45
N THR A 212 2.16 5.21 7.25
CA THR A 212 2.96 4.02 6.96
C THR A 212 4.31 4.41 6.36
N SER A 213 5.02 5.32 7.03
CA SER A 213 6.32 5.86 6.63
C SER A 213 7.43 4.82 6.36
N ARG A 214 7.27 3.60 6.88
CA ARG A 214 8.13 2.42 6.66
C ARG A 214 8.03 1.78 5.26
N HIS A 215 7.09 2.22 4.42
CA HIS A 215 6.94 1.71 3.06
C HIS A 215 7.26 2.80 2.05
N THR A 216 8.05 2.47 1.02
CA THR A 216 8.24 3.35 -0.13
C THR A 216 7.11 3.16 -1.13
N TYR A 217 6.40 4.24 -1.44
CA TYR A 217 5.29 4.26 -2.38
C TYR A 217 5.72 4.85 -3.72
N GLN A 218 5.87 4.00 -4.72
CA GLN A 218 6.08 4.44 -6.10
C GLN A 218 4.74 4.80 -6.75
N ILE A 219 4.51 6.09 -7.00
CA ILE A 219 3.30 6.62 -7.63
C ILE A 219 3.62 7.06 -9.06
N LEU A 220 3.00 6.41 -10.05
CA LEU A 220 3.18 6.70 -11.48
C LEU A 220 1.89 7.29 -12.08
N THR A 221 1.99 8.36 -12.88
CA THR A 221 0.85 8.95 -13.59
C THR A 221 1.13 9.29 -15.05
N LYS A 222 0.09 9.24 -15.88
CA LYS A 222 0.08 9.77 -17.27
C LYS A 222 -0.59 11.14 -17.38
N ARG A 223 -1.07 11.68 -16.25
CA ARG A 223 -1.84 12.94 -16.15
C ARG A 223 -1.22 13.86 -15.10
N PRO A 224 0.02 14.31 -15.31
CA PRO A 224 0.72 15.12 -14.34
C PRO A 224 0.07 16.49 -14.10
N GLU A 225 -0.74 17.02 -15.02
CA GLU A 225 -1.47 18.27 -14.85
C GLU A 225 -2.41 18.20 -13.63
N ARG A 226 -3.07 17.06 -13.44
CA ARG A 226 -3.93 16.80 -12.27
C ARG A 226 -3.13 16.70 -10.99
N LEU A 227 -1.90 16.22 -11.07
CA LEU A 227 -1.03 16.08 -9.92
C LEU A 227 -0.52 17.45 -9.48
N VAL A 228 -0.17 18.32 -10.43
CA VAL A 228 0.16 19.73 -10.19
C VAL A 228 -1.03 20.46 -9.56
N GLU A 229 -2.25 20.29 -10.09
CA GLU A 229 -3.47 20.89 -9.52
C GLU A 229 -3.72 20.47 -8.05
N LEU A 230 -3.47 19.20 -7.73
CA LEU A 230 -3.70 18.65 -6.40
C LEU A 230 -2.54 18.89 -5.43
N ALA A 231 -1.33 19.17 -5.93
CA ALA A 231 -0.12 19.23 -5.12
C ALA A 231 -0.22 20.22 -3.93
N PRO A 232 -0.80 21.42 -4.07
CA PRO A 232 -0.94 22.36 -2.95
C PRO A 232 -1.83 21.86 -1.80
N HIS A 233 -2.60 20.79 -2.03
CA HIS A 233 -3.54 20.25 -1.05
C HIS A 233 -3.08 18.90 -0.46
N LEU A 234 -1.99 18.32 -0.96
CA LEU A 234 -1.49 17.00 -0.57
C LEU A 234 -0.16 17.13 0.18
N ASP A 235 0.07 16.22 1.14
CA ASP A 235 1.32 16.19 1.90
C ASP A 235 2.29 15.14 1.33
N PHE A 236 3.38 15.61 0.71
CA PHE A 236 4.36 14.75 0.05
C PHE A 236 5.44 14.32 1.04
N HIS A 237 5.15 13.27 1.81
CA HIS A 237 6.09 12.66 2.73
C HIS A 237 7.27 11.98 2.00
N LYS A 238 8.43 11.87 2.67
CA LYS A 238 9.70 11.38 2.10
C LYS A 238 9.67 9.97 1.51
N ASN A 239 8.69 9.16 1.88
CA ASN A 239 8.51 7.80 1.39
C ASN A 239 7.67 7.73 0.10
N ILE A 240 7.36 8.88 -0.51
CA ILE A 240 6.68 8.96 -1.81
C ILE A 240 7.72 9.16 -2.91
N TRP A 241 7.79 8.19 -3.81
CA TRP A 241 8.54 8.29 -5.06
C TRP A 241 7.56 8.56 -6.18
N LEU A 242 7.73 9.68 -6.87
CA LEU A 242 6.74 10.21 -7.79
C LEU A 242 7.27 10.16 -9.21
N GLY A 243 6.46 9.69 -10.15
CA GLY A 243 6.90 9.60 -11.53
C GLY A 243 5.82 9.81 -12.56
N VAL A 244 6.30 10.10 -13.77
CA VAL A 244 5.46 10.27 -14.95
C VAL A 244 5.83 9.26 -16.03
N SER A 245 4.82 8.80 -16.78
CA SER A 245 5.08 7.98 -17.97
C SER A 245 5.51 8.87 -19.13
N VAL A 246 6.59 8.50 -19.81
CA VAL A 246 7.12 9.18 -21.00
C VAL A 246 7.35 8.13 -22.09
N GLU A 247 6.28 7.72 -22.78
CA GLU A 247 6.34 6.59 -23.72
C GLU A 247 7.02 6.94 -25.05
N ASN A 248 7.05 8.22 -25.43
CA ASN A 248 7.68 8.75 -26.65
C ASN A 248 7.93 10.26 -26.54
N GLN A 249 8.63 10.84 -27.52
CA GLN A 249 9.08 12.24 -27.50
C GLN A 249 7.94 13.26 -27.30
N ASN A 250 6.73 12.96 -27.76
CA ASN A 250 5.58 13.87 -27.62
C ASN A 250 5.13 14.04 -26.16
N TYR A 251 5.56 13.15 -25.25
CA TYR A 251 5.21 13.19 -23.83
C TYR A 251 6.33 13.69 -22.92
N VAL A 252 7.46 14.12 -23.47
CA VAL A 252 8.61 14.63 -22.70
C VAL A 252 8.24 15.88 -21.89
N SER A 253 7.27 16.68 -22.35
CA SER A 253 6.75 17.84 -21.59
C SER A 253 6.13 17.48 -20.23
N ARG A 254 5.77 16.20 -19.99
CA ARG A 254 5.30 15.73 -18.68
C ARG A 254 6.36 15.83 -17.59
N ILE A 255 7.64 15.81 -17.97
CA ILE A 255 8.77 15.95 -17.05
C ILE A 255 8.75 17.33 -16.38
N ASP A 256 8.43 18.38 -17.15
CA ASP A 256 8.32 19.75 -16.62
C ASP A 256 7.19 19.91 -15.61
N LEU A 257 6.09 19.15 -15.79
CA LEU A 257 4.99 19.13 -14.82
C LEU A 257 5.36 18.36 -13.56
N LEU A 258 6.12 17.25 -13.67
CA LEU A 258 6.62 16.52 -12.49
C LEU A 258 7.52 17.41 -11.61
N ARG A 259 8.33 18.27 -12.21
CA ARG A 259 9.21 19.21 -11.49
C ARG A 259 8.46 20.23 -10.64
N GLN A 260 7.23 20.55 -11.01
CA GLN A 260 6.39 21.50 -10.26
C GLN A 260 5.80 20.89 -8.98
N VAL A 261 5.87 19.56 -8.82
CA VAL A 261 5.29 18.86 -7.68
C VAL A 261 6.38 18.60 -6.63
N PRO A 262 6.10 18.81 -5.33
CA PRO A 262 7.01 18.41 -4.26
C PRO A 262 7.18 16.88 -4.27
N ALA A 263 8.41 16.40 -4.43
CA ALA A 263 8.73 14.98 -4.36
C ALA A 263 10.18 14.81 -3.92
N ASN A 264 10.41 13.83 -3.04
CA ASN A 264 11.75 13.46 -2.59
C ASN A 264 12.51 12.68 -3.65
N VAL A 265 11.81 11.81 -4.38
CA VAL A 265 12.34 11.08 -5.52
C VAL A 265 11.41 11.30 -6.71
N ARG A 266 11.99 11.72 -7.83
CA ARG A 266 11.33 11.91 -9.12
C ARG A 266 11.85 10.89 -10.11
N PHE A 267 10.95 10.08 -10.67
CA PHE A 267 11.33 9.07 -11.66
C PHE A 267 10.57 9.18 -12.98
N LEU A 268 11.20 8.75 -14.06
CA LEU A 268 10.59 8.63 -15.38
C LEU A 268 10.34 7.17 -15.69
N SER A 269 9.10 6.84 -16.08
CA SER A 269 8.79 5.52 -16.62
C SER A 269 8.63 5.61 -18.13
N CYS A 270 9.68 5.25 -18.85
CA CYS A 270 9.70 5.18 -20.31
C CYS A 270 9.16 3.81 -20.75
N GLU A 271 7.89 3.55 -20.40
CA GLU A 271 7.24 2.25 -20.58
C GLU A 271 5.76 2.34 -21.06
N PRO A 272 5.37 1.57 -22.09
CA PRO A 272 6.29 0.95 -23.06
C PRO A 272 7.09 2.03 -23.79
N LEU A 273 8.37 1.79 -24.08
CA LEU A 273 9.16 2.71 -24.90
C LEU A 273 8.75 2.56 -26.38
N LEU A 274 8.21 3.63 -26.96
CA LEU A 274 7.60 3.64 -28.30
C LEU A 274 8.39 4.46 -29.33
N GLY A 275 9.57 4.94 -28.97
CA GLY A 275 10.46 5.69 -29.85
C GLY A 275 11.69 6.21 -29.09
N PRO A 276 12.64 6.85 -29.80
CA PRO A 276 13.77 7.51 -29.16
C PRO A 276 13.29 8.67 -28.28
N LEU A 277 14.04 8.96 -27.22
CA LEU A 277 13.76 10.02 -26.27
C LEU A 277 15.01 10.86 -26.04
N ASN A 278 14.89 12.19 -26.19
CA ASN A 278 15.86 13.13 -25.65
C ASN A 278 15.30 13.68 -24.34
N LEU A 279 15.93 13.34 -23.21
CA LEU A 279 15.43 13.61 -21.88
C LEU A 279 16.25 14.69 -21.19
N ASP A 280 15.55 15.63 -20.56
CA ASP A 280 16.15 16.57 -19.61
C ASP A 280 16.08 15.96 -18.21
N PHE A 281 17.21 15.72 -17.58
CA PHE A 281 17.31 15.07 -16.26
C PHE A 281 17.40 16.04 -15.08
N ARG A 282 17.29 17.35 -15.30
CA ARG A 282 17.31 18.31 -14.18
C ARG A 282 16.22 17.93 -13.16
N ASN A 283 16.63 17.72 -11.91
CA ASN A 283 15.79 17.26 -10.81
C ASN A 283 15.05 15.94 -11.09
N ILE A 284 15.70 14.98 -11.75
CA ILE A 284 15.21 13.63 -11.96
C ILE A 284 16.23 12.66 -11.37
N ASP A 285 15.75 11.74 -10.53
CA ASP A 285 16.60 10.86 -9.73
C ASP A 285 16.70 9.45 -10.34
N TRP A 286 15.71 9.04 -11.13
CA TRP A 286 15.63 7.66 -11.63
C TRP A 286 14.90 7.53 -12.96
N VAL A 287 15.41 6.69 -13.86
CA VAL A 287 14.78 6.41 -15.15
C VAL A 287 14.60 4.91 -15.33
N ILE A 288 13.35 4.50 -15.60
CA ILE A 288 12.96 3.13 -15.85
C ILE A 288 12.61 2.97 -17.32
N VAL A 289 13.24 2.02 -17.99
CA VAL A 289 13.00 1.71 -19.41
C VAL A 289 12.50 0.28 -19.57
N GLY A 290 11.48 0.10 -20.41
CA GLY A 290 10.91 -1.21 -20.67
C GLY A 290 10.03 -1.26 -21.91
N GLY A 291 10.08 -2.37 -22.63
CA GLY A 291 9.23 -2.64 -23.78
C GLY A 291 7.83 -3.16 -23.44
N GLU A 292 6.97 -3.23 -24.46
CA GLU A 292 5.58 -3.64 -24.31
C GLU A 292 5.45 -5.13 -23.99
N SER A 293 4.41 -5.50 -23.22
CA SER A 293 4.12 -6.89 -22.87
C SER A 293 2.70 -7.27 -23.30
N GLY A 294 2.51 -8.53 -23.72
CA GLY A 294 1.20 -9.10 -24.03
C GLY A 294 1.07 -9.64 -25.46
N GLN A 295 -0.15 -10.08 -25.81
CA GLN A 295 -0.36 -10.79 -27.08
C GLN A 295 -0.09 -9.95 -28.33
N LYS A 296 -0.21 -8.61 -28.24
CA LYS A 296 0.05 -7.67 -29.34
C LYS A 296 1.28 -6.78 -29.08
N HIS A 297 2.24 -7.27 -28.29
CA HIS A 297 3.42 -6.48 -27.94
C HIS A 297 4.21 -6.04 -29.18
N ARG A 298 4.60 -4.77 -29.20
CA ARG A 298 5.62 -4.28 -30.11
C ARG A 298 6.99 -4.52 -29.51
N LEU A 299 7.91 -5.04 -30.33
CA LEU A 299 9.32 -5.10 -29.95
C LEU A 299 9.87 -3.68 -29.92
N MET A 300 10.48 -3.33 -28.78
CA MET A 300 11.23 -2.10 -28.63
C MET A 300 12.54 -2.21 -29.43
N ASN A 301 12.94 -1.14 -30.11
CA ASN A 301 14.29 -1.06 -30.65
C ASN A 301 15.26 -0.87 -29.47
N ILE A 302 16.17 -1.84 -29.28
CA ILE A 302 17.10 -1.87 -28.15
C ILE A 302 18.04 -0.66 -28.13
N GLU A 303 18.33 -0.07 -29.29
CA GLU A 303 19.20 1.11 -29.40
C GLU A 303 18.58 2.32 -28.71
N TRP A 304 17.24 2.43 -28.64
CA TRP A 304 16.59 3.49 -27.86
C TRP A 304 16.82 3.33 -26.35
N ALA A 305 16.85 2.09 -25.86
CA ALA A 305 17.12 1.83 -24.45
C ALA A 305 18.59 2.08 -24.08
N LYS A 306 19.52 1.74 -24.98
CA LYS A 306 20.95 2.04 -24.82
C LYS A 306 21.23 3.54 -24.86
N ASP A 307 20.60 4.27 -25.78
CA ASP A 307 20.73 5.73 -25.85
C ASP A 307 20.24 6.39 -24.55
N ILE A 308 19.11 5.96 -24.00
CA ILE A 308 18.61 6.47 -22.69
C ILE A 308 19.57 6.08 -21.54
N ARG A 309 20.14 4.87 -21.54
CA ARG A 309 21.15 4.46 -20.56
C ARG A 309 22.35 5.41 -20.60
N ASP A 310 22.90 5.66 -21.78
CA ASP A 310 24.10 6.49 -21.95
C ASP A 310 23.82 7.96 -21.55
N GLN A 311 22.62 8.45 -21.89
CA GLN A 311 22.10 9.73 -21.42
C GLN A 311 22.05 9.79 -19.86
N CYS A 312 21.54 8.75 -19.20
CA CYS A 312 21.46 8.68 -17.73
C CYS A 312 22.86 8.63 -17.09
N GLN A 313 23.77 7.81 -17.63
CA GLN A 313 25.14 7.71 -17.13
C GLN A 313 25.88 9.04 -17.22
N LYS A 314 25.75 9.75 -18.35
CA LYS A 314 26.34 11.08 -18.53
C LYS A 314 25.79 12.11 -17.56
N ALA A 315 24.53 11.97 -17.16
CA ALA A 315 23.86 12.87 -16.22
C ALA A 315 23.91 12.39 -14.75
N GLU A 316 24.59 11.28 -14.47
CA GLU A 316 24.67 10.64 -13.15
C GLU A 316 23.29 10.33 -12.53
N VAL A 317 22.33 9.92 -13.37
CA VAL A 317 20.99 9.52 -12.95
C VAL A 317 20.85 8.01 -12.93
N ALA A 318 20.21 7.46 -11.89
CA ALA A 318 20.03 6.02 -11.77
C ALA A 318 19.23 5.46 -12.96
N PHE A 319 19.71 4.37 -13.54
CA PHE A 319 19.08 3.73 -14.69
C PHE A 319 18.63 2.29 -14.39
N PHE A 320 17.36 2.01 -14.66
CA PHE A 320 16.77 0.67 -14.51
C PHE A 320 16.23 0.17 -15.84
N PHE A 321 16.82 -0.91 -16.35
CA PHE A 321 16.33 -1.61 -17.52
C PHE A 321 15.48 -2.81 -17.12
N LYS A 322 14.17 -2.70 -17.33
CA LYS A 322 13.21 -3.71 -16.91
C LYS A 322 13.16 -4.90 -17.87
N GLN A 323 12.98 -4.62 -19.16
CA GLN A 323 12.82 -5.66 -20.18
C GLN A 323 12.82 -5.11 -21.61
N ILE A 324 13.17 -5.96 -22.57
CA ILE A 324 13.02 -5.66 -24.02
C ILE A 324 11.54 -5.63 -24.45
N GLY A 325 10.67 -6.37 -23.76
CA GLY A 325 9.28 -6.59 -24.15
C GLY A 325 9.06 -7.98 -24.76
N GLY A 326 7.81 -8.45 -24.79
CA GLY A 326 7.53 -9.83 -25.19
C GLY A 326 6.10 -10.29 -24.92
N ARG A 327 5.79 -11.53 -25.31
CA ARG A 327 4.47 -12.14 -25.04
C ARG A 327 4.13 -12.17 -23.55
N THR A 328 5.15 -12.27 -22.69
CA THR A 328 5.05 -12.14 -21.23
C THR A 328 6.14 -11.17 -20.74
N SER A 329 6.02 -10.62 -19.53
CA SER A 329 6.94 -9.60 -18.99
C SER A 329 8.36 -10.08 -18.67
N LYS A 330 8.72 -11.29 -19.08
CA LYS A 330 10.06 -11.87 -18.92
C LYS A 330 10.59 -12.49 -20.21
N ALA A 331 9.75 -12.56 -21.25
CA ALA A 331 10.07 -13.29 -22.47
C ALA A 331 11.20 -12.64 -23.28
N GLY A 332 11.29 -11.30 -23.28
CA GLY A 332 12.33 -10.58 -24.02
C GLY A 332 13.67 -10.45 -23.29
N GLY A 333 13.77 -10.91 -22.04
CA GLY A 333 14.95 -10.67 -21.21
C GLY A 333 15.09 -9.21 -20.75
N ASN A 334 16.12 -8.97 -19.94
CA ASN A 334 16.39 -7.69 -19.27
C ASN A 334 17.88 -7.30 -19.32
N LEU A 335 18.55 -7.67 -20.40
CA LEU A 335 19.95 -7.37 -20.62
C LEU A 335 20.09 -6.27 -21.68
N LEU A 336 21.01 -5.34 -21.46
CA LEU A 336 21.55 -4.44 -22.48
C LEU A 336 23.05 -4.74 -22.60
N ASP A 337 23.50 -5.06 -23.81
CA ASP A 337 24.91 -5.44 -24.07
C ASP A 337 25.45 -6.56 -23.16
N GLY A 338 24.56 -7.50 -22.78
CA GLY A 338 24.89 -8.63 -21.90
C GLY A 338 24.78 -8.33 -20.40
N GLU A 339 24.59 -7.07 -20.02
CA GLU A 339 24.60 -6.62 -18.63
C GLU A 339 23.20 -6.27 -18.10
N LYS A 340 23.01 -6.42 -16.77
CA LYS A 340 21.79 -6.00 -16.08
C LYS A 340 21.96 -4.60 -15.51
N TYR A 341 20.99 -3.74 -15.78
CA TYR A 341 20.93 -2.40 -15.20
C TYR A 341 19.74 -2.33 -14.25
N LEU A 342 20.01 -2.38 -12.95
CA LEU A 342 18.99 -2.47 -11.88
C LEU A 342 19.22 -1.39 -10.81
N GLU A 343 19.69 -0.21 -11.22
CA GLU A 343 20.03 0.87 -10.30
C GLU A 343 18.76 1.48 -9.69
N PHE A 344 18.92 2.03 -8.49
CA PHE A 344 17.90 2.73 -7.73
C PHE A 344 18.45 4.08 -7.27
N PRO A 345 17.60 5.10 -7.08
CA PRO A 345 18.03 6.39 -6.56
C PRO A 345 18.57 6.24 -5.13
N GLN A 346 19.62 6.98 -4.80
CA GLN A 346 20.15 7.05 -3.43
C GLN A 346 19.24 7.95 -2.60
N CYS A 347 18.62 7.40 -1.57
CA CYS A 347 17.61 8.08 -0.74
C CYS A 347 18.12 8.43 0.66
#